data_AF-A0A929D2E5-F1
#
_entry.id   AF-A0A929D2E5-F1
#
_cell.length_a   1.000
_cell.length_b   1.000
_cell.length_c   1.000
_cell.angle_alpha   90.00
_cell.angle_beta   90.00
_cell.angle_gamma   90.00
#
_symmetry.space_group_name_H-M   'P 1'
#
loop_
_entity.id
_entity.type
_entity.pdbx_description
1 polymer ?
#
loop_
_entity_poly.entity_id
_entity_poly.type
_entity_poly.pdbx_seq_one_letter_code
_entity_poly.pdbx_strand_id
1 'polypeptide(L)'
;MTRKKLGMKRPPRKLLEEYKVNVQSDTAFRANARLLQSIWRRKNFGDKIGADSNKKIELGNLLPEDIAVNREANFLTDRIYRIVKEAVSQKGKNNALIAEPRIWTNLLSSQPLCFNLFGELEADKDKDLATKLFKKLLPELVKEVEKIKFEYSPGRRDPKYLGDRTAFDIFVEFTATDGEKGFTGIEVKYAETIINKPLAKGKTEEELRLKRERYQEVADKSGIFKEEKKYRTELLFSNIHQIWRDHLLAWSILQEENDKYKHGLYMFLYPKDNIQCFRAISKYLKTFKKDDEQVNRFYPVTIESVINILKNIPKRRGDAKWVEDFENRYLNFEQIKDLT
;
A
#
# COMPACT_ATOMS: atom_id res chain seq x y z
N MET A 1 -2.58 24.12 -13.41
CA MET A 1 -1.13 24.38 -13.32
C MET A 1 -0.33 23.11 -13.60
N THR A 2 0.44 23.10 -14.68
CA THR A 2 1.26 21.96 -15.13
C THR A 2 2.49 21.81 -14.23
N ARG A 3 2.56 20.73 -13.42
CA ARG A 3 3.71 20.34 -12.58
C ARG A 3 4.96 19.94 -13.40
N LYS A 4 5.41 20.77 -14.33
CA LYS A 4 6.58 20.46 -15.19
C LYS A 4 7.93 20.72 -14.51
N LYS A 5 7.96 21.25 -13.26
CA LYS A 5 9.19 21.63 -12.53
C LYS A 5 9.34 21.12 -11.07
N LEU A 6 8.42 20.31 -10.54
CA LEU A 6 8.46 19.85 -9.13
C LEU A 6 8.73 18.34 -9.00
N GLY A 7 9.74 17.83 -9.70
CA GLY A 7 10.23 16.47 -9.45
C GLY A 7 11.25 16.49 -8.33
N MET A 8 11.10 15.60 -7.34
CA MET A 8 12.15 15.30 -6.37
C MET A 8 13.46 15.02 -7.12
N LYS A 9 14.56 15.71 -6.75
CA LYS A 9 15.88 15.47 -7.35
C LYS A 9 16.50 14.22 -6.75
N ARG A 10 17.25 13.47 -7.55
CA ARG A 10 18.01 12.32 -7.03
C ARG A 10 19.16 12.83 -6.15
N PRO A 11 19.47 12.20 -5.00
CA PRO A 11 20.59 12.61 -4.16
C PRO A 11 21.94 12.47 -4.89
N PRO A 12 22.98 13.21 -4.47
CA PRO A 12 24.32 13.08 -5.02
C PRO A 12 24.85 11.65 -4.95
N ARG A 13 25.53 11.20 -6.01
CA ARG A 13 26.07 9.84 -6.10
C ARG A 13 26.99 9.48 -4.93
N LYS A 14 27.88 10.41 -4.54
CA LYS A 14 28.82 10.23 -3.42
C LYS A 14 28.08 9.88 -2.11
N LEU A 15 26.99 10.60 -1.81
CA LEU A 15 26.16 10.36 -0.63
C LEU A 15 25.46 8.99 -0.71
N LEU A 16 24.93 8.62 -1.89
CA LEU A 16 24.31 7.31 -2.08
C LEU A 16 25.32 6.16 -1.91
N GLU A 17 26.57 6.34 -2.33
CA GLU A 17 27.64 5.34 -2.16
C GLU A 17 28.09 5.22 -0.70
N GLU A 18 28.22 6.35 0.00
CA GLU A 18 28.54 6.42 1.44
C GLU A 18 27.52 5.64 2.29
N TYR A 19 26.23 5.78 1.98
CA TYR A 19 25.14 5.09 2.67
C TYR A 19 24.80 3.72 2.05
N LYS A 20 25.62 3.21 1.11
CA LYS A 20 25.46 1.90 0.46
C LYS A 20 24.09 1.69 -0.19
N VAL A 21 23.58 2.71 -0.88
CA VAL A 21 22.24 2.74 -1.50
C VAL A 21 22.23 3.24 -2.94
N ASN A 22 23.39 3.31 -3.60
CA ASN A 22 23.48 3.72 -5.00
C ASN A 22 22.97 2.63 -5.96
N VAL A 23 21.65 2.57 -6.15
CA VAL A 23 20.99 1.68 -7.11
C VAL A 23 20.61 2.47 -8.37
N GLN A 24 21.25 2.15 -9.51
CA GLN A 24 21.10 2.93 -10.75
C GLN A 24 19.66 2.94 -11.30
N SER A 25 18.93 1.84 -11.15
CA SER A 25 17.55 1.70 -11.63
C SER A 25 16.51 2.40 -10.75
N ASP A 26 16.91 2.96 -9.61
CA ASP A 26 15.97 3.67 -8.74
C ASP A 26 15.51 4.98 -9.40
N THR A 27 14.20 5.25 -9.31
CA THR A 27 13.67 6.59 -9.58
C THR A 27 14.22 7.59 -8.57
N ALA A 28 14.07 8.90 -8.84
CA ALA A 28 14.48 9.92 -7.88
C ALA A 28 13.79 9.75 -6.51
N PHE A 29 12.48 9.47 -6.50
CA PHE A 29 11.75 9.17 -5.26
C PHE A 29 12.33 7.95 -4.54
N ARG A 30 12.51 6.82 -5.26
CA ARG A 30 13.02 5.58 -4.67
C ARG A 30 14.43 5.74 -4.10
N ALA A 31 15.29 6.50 -4.78
CA ALA A 31 16.64 6.78 -4.30
C ALA A 31 16.63 7.59 -2.99
N ASN A 32 15.78 8.61 -2.89
CA ASN A 32 15.61 9.38 -1.65
C ASN A 32 15.01 8.50 -0.53
N ALA A 33 13.95 7.76 -0.81
CA ALA A 33 13.33 6.86 0.15
C ALA A 33 14.33 5.80 0.67
N ARG A 34 15.14 5.23 -0.23
CA ARG A 34 16.18 4.26 0.14
C ARG A 34 17.27 4.89 1.00
N LEU A 35 17.73 6.09 0.66
CA LEU A 35 18.70 6.83 1.45
C LEU A 35 18.17 7.16 2.83
N LEU A 36 16.92 7.62 2.93
CA LEU A 36 16.25 7.89 4.20
C LEU A 36 16.19 6.64 5.09
N GLN A 37 15.85 5.47 4.53
CA GLN A 37 15.89 4.21 5.30
C GLN A 37 17.31 3.85 5.77
N SER A 38 18.34 4.13 4.98
CA SER A 38 19.73 3.87 5.37
C SER A 38 20.22 4.80 6.47
N ILE A 39 19.85 6.09 6.41
CA ILE A 39 20.12 7.07 7.47
C ILE A 39 19.46 6.62 8.77
N TRP A 40 18.17 6.27 8.71
CA TRP A 40 17.43 5.78 9.87
C TRP A 40 18.05 4.50 10.45
N ARG A 41 18.38 3.52 9.60
CA ARG A 41 19.06 2.28 10.02
C ARG A 41 20.37 2.60 10.73
N ARG A 42 21.21 3.43 10.12
CA ARG A 42 22.54 3.80 10.66
C ARG A 42 22.42 4.48 12.02
N LYS A 43 21.49 5.42 12.16
CA LYS A 43 21.23 6.14 13.42
C LYS A 43 20.82 5.21 14.57
N ASN A 44 20.04 4.17 14.28
CA ASN A 44 19.49 3.28 15.32
C ASN A 44 20.35 2.03 15.59
N PHE A 45 21.12 1.56 14.60
CA PHE A 45 21.82 0.26 14.66
C PHE A 45 23.30 0.31 14.25
N GLY A 46 23.86 1.51 14.04
CA GLY A 46 25.26 1.71 13.66
C GLY A 46 25.56 1.30 12.21
N ASP A 47 26.79 0.91 11.91
CA ASP A 47 27.23 0.68 10.52
C ASP A 47 26.88 -0.70 9.93
N LYS A 48 26.30 -1.62 10.71
CA LYS A 48 25.97 -2.97 10.23
C LYS A 48 24.83 -2.96 9.19
N ILE A 49 25.10 -3.41 7.97
CA ILE A 49 24.13 -3.48 6.87
C ILE A 49 23.68 -4.92 6.62
N GLY A 50 22.42 -5.07 6.20
CA GLY A 50 21.89 -6.34 5.71
C GLY A 50 22.17 -6.58 4.23
N ALA A 51 21.82 -7.77 3.78
CA ALA A 51 21.91 -8.18 2.38
C ALA A 51 20.54 -8.54 1.80
N ASP A 52 20.44 -8.53 0.46
CA ASP A 52 19.24 -8.97 -0.25
C ASP A 52 18.89 -10.43 0.05
N SER A 53 17.73 -10.90 -0.41
CA SER A 53 17.26 -12.25 -0.08
C SER A 53 18.20 -13.37 -0.53
N ASN A 54 19.06 -13.10 -1.51
CA ASN A 54 20.07 -14.05 -2.00
C ASN A 54 21.44 -13.90 -1.32
N LYS A 55 21.56 -12.97 -0.37
CA LYS A 55 22.80 -12.61 0.33
C LYS A 55 23.94 -12.20 -0.62
N LYS A 56 23.60 -11.66 -1.80
CA LYS A 56 24.55 -11.27 -2.85
C LYS A 56 24.84 -9.78 -2.86
N ILE A 57 23.87 -8.96 -2.46
CA ILE A 57 23.98 -7.50 -2.53
C ILE A 57 23.65 -6.92 -1.17
N GLU A 58 24.65 -6.30 -0.55
CA GLU A 58 24.45 -5.50 0.65
C GLU A 58 23.87 -4.13 0.28
N LEU A 59 22.83 -3.70 1.00
CA LEU A 59 22.21 -2.39 0.79
C LEU A 59 21.91 -1.75 2.13
N GLY A 60 22.18 -0.45 2.25
CA GLY A 60 22.03 0.29 3.49
C GLY A 60 20.60 0.37 4.03
N ASN A 61 19.58 0.12 3.19
CA ASN A 61 18.18 0.04 3.62
C ASN A 61 17.77 -1.35 4.17
N LEU A 62 18.69 -2.31 4.23
CA LEU A 62 18.45 -3.65 4.73
C LEU A 62 19.04 -3.76 6.14
N LEU A 63 18.26 -4.33 7.06
CA LEU A 63 18.72 -4.72 8.38
C LEU A 63 19.45 -6.06 8.31
N PRO A 64 20.54 -6.26 9.05
CA PRO A 64 21.06 -7.59 9.35
C PRO A 64 19.96 -8.47 9.97
N GLU A 65 19.88 -9.76 9.57
CA GLU A 65 18.83 -10.67 10.02
C GLU A 65 18.78 -10.82 11.55
N ASP A 66 19.95 -10.90 12.20
CA ASP A 66 20.07 -10.99 13.65
C ASP A 66 19.52 -9.74 14.35
N ILE A 67 19.78 -8.55 13.82
CA ILE A 67 19.22 -7.29 14.35
C ILE A 67 17.72 -7.21 14.08
N ALA A 68 17.29 -7.55 12.86
CA ALA A 68 15.90 -7.49 12.43
C ALA A 68 14.98 -8.30 13.34
N VAL A 69 15.39 -9.54 13.65
CA VAL A 69 14.58 -10.46 14.46
C VAL A 69 14.76 -10.20 15.96
N ASN A 70 16.00 -10.08 16.47
CA ASN A 70 16.25 -10.00 17.90
C ASN A 70 15.85 -8.66 18.52
N ARG A 71 15.75 -7.60 17.71
CA ARG A 71 15.41 -6.24 18.18
C ARG A 71 14.12 -5.70 17.60
N GLU A 72 13.34 -6.55 16.92
CA GLU A 72 12.04 -6.15 16.34
C GLU A 72 12.17 -4.94 15.38
N ALA A 73 13.36 -4.77 14.80
CA ALA A 73 13.90 -3.48 14.38
C ALA A 73 13.20 -2.83 13.17
N ASN A 74 12.31 -3.54 12.49
CA ASN A 74 11.56 -3.00 11.36
C ASN A 74 10.23 -2.36 11.76
N PHE A 75 9.78 -2.54 13.00
CA PHE A 75 8.46 -2.08 13.46
C PHE A 75 8.58 -0.99 14.52
N LEU A 76 7.70 0.01 14.41
CA LEU A 76 7.82 1.24 15.20
C LEU A 76 7.40 1.07 16.67
N THR A 77 6.58 0.06 16.97
CA THR A 77 6.12 -0.25 18.33
C THR A 77 5.99 -1.76 18.55
N ASP A 78 6.05 -2.18 19.81
CA ASP A 78 5.82 -3.58 20.22
C ASP A 78 4.42 -4.07 19.80
N ARG A 79 3.41 -3.19 19.79
CA ARG A 79 2.05 -3.54 19.35
C ARG A 79 2.05 -3.92 17.86
N ILE A 80 2.67 -3.11 17.01
CA ILE A 80 2.82 -3.40 15.58
C ILE A 80 3.61 -4.70 15.38
N TYR A 81 4.72 -4.89 16.10
CA TYR A 81 5.52 -6.11 15.98
C TYR A 81 4.70 -7.37 16.30
N ARG A 82 3.89 -7.34 17.37
CA ARG A 82 3.02 -8.48 17.73
C ARG A 82 2.02 -8.81 16.63
N ILE A 83 1.39 -7.80 16.03
CA ILE A 83 0.48 -7.97 14.89
C ILE A 83 1.20 -8.65 13.72
N VAL A 84 2.41 -8.20 13.39
CA VAL A 84 3.19 -8.79 12.29
C VAL A 84 3.56 -10.23 12.60
N LYS A 85 4.02 -10.51 13.82
CA LYS A 85 4.40 -11.86 14.25
C LYS A 85 3.20 -12.81 14.18
N GLU A 86 2.04 -12.36 14.61
CA GLU A 86 0.80 -13.12 14.47
C GLU A 86 0.47 -13.37 12.99
N ALA A 87 0.48 -12.32 12.15
CA ALA A 87 0.21 -12.43 10.72
C ALA A 87 1.18 -13.40 10.01
N VAL A 88 2.47 -13.37 10.37
CA VAL A 88 3.49 -14.31 9.87
C VAL A 88 3.21 -15.73 10.35
N SER A 89 2.81 -15.93 11.61
CA SER A 89 2.49 -17.26 12.14
C SER A 89 1.25 -17.90 11.49
N GLN A 90 0.35 -17.08 10.95
CA GLN A 90 -0.84 -17.52 10.22
C GLN A 90 -0.59 -17.75 8.71
N LYS A 91 0.64 -17.53 8.23
CA LYS A 91 1.04 -17.78 6.84
C LYS A 91 0.73 -19.21 6.43
N GLY A 92 0.06 -19.38 5.28
CA GLY A 92 -0.40 -20.67 4.78
C GLY A 92 -1.82 -21.08 5.22
N LYS A 93 -2.29 -20.65 6.40
CA LYS A 93 -3.69 -20.92 6.84
C LYS A 93 -4.70 -20.03 6.11
N ASN A 94 -4.36 -18.75 5.93
CA ASN A 94 -5.21 -17.77 5.26
C ASN A 94 -4.72 -17.42 3.84
N ASN A 95 -3.74 -18.18 3.32
CA ASN A 95 -3.00 -17.87 2.09
C ASN A 95 -2.35 -16.45 2.06
N ALA A 96 -2.21 -15.75 3.18
CA ALA A 96 -1.54 -14.45 3.26
C ALA A 96 -0.09 -14.54 2.74
N LEU A 97 0.34 -13.54 1.94
CA LEU A 97 1.63 -13.55 1.26
C LEU A 97 2.63 -12.65 1.99
N ILE A 98 3.01 -13.05 3.21
CA ILE A 98 4.08 -12.36 3.93
C ILE A 98 5.43 -12.99 3.56
N ALA A 99 6.27 -12.22 2.89
CA ALA A 99 7.55 -12.72 2.37
C ALA A 99 8.63 -12.64 3.46
N GLU A 100 9.12 -13.79 3.90
CA GLU A 100 10.27 -13.90 4.80
C GLU A 100 11.54 -14.22 4.00
N PRO A 101 12.71 -13.68 4.38
CA PRO A 101 12.96 -12.81 5.53
C PRO A 101 12.63 -11.33 5.29
N ARG A 102 12.14 -10.96 4.10
CA ARG A 102 11.96 -9.57 3.63
C ARG A 102 11.11 -8.69 4.57
N ILE A 103 10.04 -9.24 5.16
CA ILE A 103 9.17 -8.51 6.11
C ILE A 103 9.96 -8.01 7.33
N TRP A 104 11.00 -8.73 7.74
CA TRP A 104 11.85 -8.39 8.87
C TRP A 104 13.01 -7.48 8.45
N THR A 105 13.62 -7.73 7.31
CA THR A 105 14.91 -7.12 6.97
C THR A 105 14.82 -5.90 6.07
N ASN A 106 13.74 -5.71 5.29
CA ASN A 106 13.70 -4.66 4.29
C ASN A 106 12.90 -3.43 4.74
N LEU A 107 13.62 -2.37 5.12
CA LEU A 107 13.04 -1.11 5.59
C LEU A 107 12.28 -0.32 4.52
N LEU A 108 12.57 -0.56 3.22
CA LEU A 108 12.04 0.21 2.08
C LEU A 108 10.73 -0.37 1.51
N SER A 109 10.31 -1.53 2.00
CA SER A 109 9.17 -2.27 1.42
C SER A 109 7.83 -1.67 1.88
N SER A 110 6.83 -1.63 0.98
CA SER A 110 5.48 -1.15 1.31
C SER A 110 4.79 -2.00 2.38
N GLN A 111 5.03 -3.32 2.41
CA GLN A 111 4.40 -4.22 3.37
C GLN A 111 4.75 -3.88 4.85
N PRO A 112 6.02 -3.76 5.29
CA PRO A 112 6.35 -3.22 6.62
C PRO A 112 5.82 -1.81 6.87
N LEU A 113 5.87 -0.92 5.86
CA LEU A 113 5.29 0.42 5.97
C LEU A 113 3.79 0.35 6.29
N CYS A 114 3.06 -0.54 5.63
CA CYS A 114 1.64 -0.76 5.85
C CYS A 114 1.35 -1.17 7.30
N PHE A 115 2.08 -2.14 7.84
CA PHE A 115 2.00 -2.50 9.27
C PHE A 115 2.35 -1.33 10.18
N ASN A 116 3.39 -0.56 9.87
CA ASN A 116 3.78 0.60 10.67
C ASN A 116 2.77 1.75 10.63
N LEU A 117 1.97 1.86 9.58
CA LEU A 117 0.94 2.90 9.45
C LEU A 117 -0.38 2.50 10.13
N PHE A 118 -0.80 1.25 9.96
CA PHE A 118 -2.13 0.81 10.37
C PHE A 118 -2.13 -0.04 11.64
N GLY A 119 -0.99 -0.55 12.11
CA GLY A 119 -0.94 -1.49 13.24
C GLY A 119 -1.37 -0.86 14.56
N GLU A 120 -1.04 0.41 14.79
CA GLU A 120 -1.54 1.16 15.97
C GLU A 120 -3.05 1.43 15.90
N LEU A 121 -3.59 1.60 14.69
CA LEU A 121 -5.03 1.77 14.47
C LEU A 121 -5.78 0.45 14.69
N GLU A 122 -5.16 -0.68 14.32
CA GLU A 122 -5.71 -2.01 14.55
C GLU A 122 -5.61 -2.40 16.03
N ALA A 123 -4.50 -2.10 16.69
CA ALA A 123 -4.31 -2.39 18.12
C ALA A 123 -5.21 -1.53 19.04
N ASP A 124 -5.74 -0.41 18.55
CA ASP A 124 -6.71 0.40 19.29
C ASP A 124 -8.01 -0.39 19.50
N LYS A 125 -8.26 -0.79 20.74
CA LYS A 125 -9.37 -1.68 21.13
C LYS A 125 -10.72 -1.20 20.60
N ASP A 126 -11.01 0.09 20.74
CA ASP A 126 -12.29 0.69 20.37
C ASP A 126 -12.28 1.27 18.95
N LYS A 127 -11.17 1.10 18.21
CA LYS A 127 -10.96 1.65 16.86
C LYS A 127 -11.27 3.14 16.76
N ASP A 128 -11.10 3.89 17.85
CA ASP A 128 -11.40 5.32 17.93
C ASP A 128 -10.46 6.12 17.03
N LEU A 129 -9.16 5.82 17.05
CA LEU A 129 -8.18 6.45 16.16
C LEU A 129 -8.49 6.15 14.68
N ALA A 130 -8.83 4.90 14.37
CA ALA A 130 -9.22 4.50 13.02
C ALA A 130 -10.49 5.23 12.58
N THR A 131 -11.53 5.25 13.43
CA THR A 131 -12.79 5.94 13.18
C THR A 131 -12.57 7.42 12.91
N LYS A 132 -11.76 8.10 13.73
CA LYS A 132 -11.43 9.53 13.53
C LYS A 132 -10.67 9.77 12.23
N LEU A 133 -9.73 8.88 11.86
CA LEU A 133 -9.01 8.97 10.58
C LEU A 133 -9.98 8.81 9.40
N PHE A 134 -10.77 7.74 9.37
CA PHE A 134 -11.65 7.45 8.24
C PHE A 134 -12.83 8.42 8.14
N LYS A 135 -13.30 9.01 9.24
CA LYS A 135 -14.22 10.17 9.21
C LYS A 135 -13.61 11.40 8.55
N LYS A 136 -12.30 11.59 8.59
CA LYS A 136 -11.65 12.71 7.90
C LYS A 136 -11.36 12.39 6.44
N LEU A 137 -11.06 11.12 6.12
CA LEU A 137 -10.84 10.67 4.74
C LEU A 137 -12.15 10.53 3.95
N LEU A 138 -13.24 10.12 4.62
CA LEU A 138 -14.54 9.78 4.02
C LEU A 138 -15.69 10.38 4.86
N PRO A 139 -15.78 11.73 4.98
CA PRO A 139 -16.61 12.40 5.98
C PRO A 139 -18.11 12.17 5.86
N GLU A 140 -18.61 11.97 4.65
CA GLU A 140 -20.04 11.77 4.41
C GLU A 140 -20.45 10.30 4.51
N LEU A 141 -19.48 9.38 4.60
CA LEU A 141 -19.71 7.95 4.52
C LEU A 141 -19.44 7.21 5.82
N VAL A 142 -18.31 7.44 6.48
CA VAL A 142 -17.88 6.58 7.61
C VAL A 142 -18.43 7.11 8.93
N LYS A 143 -19.20 6.28 9.65
CA LYS A 143 -19.65 6.57 11.02
C LYS A 143 -18.74 5.93 12.06
N GLU A 144 -18.32 4.69 11.85
CA GLU A 144 -17.52 3.93 12.83
C GLU A 144 -16.73 2.83 12.14
N VAL A 145 -15.42 2.75 12.41
CA VAL A 145 -14.57 1.65 11.95
C VAL A 145 -14.67 0.49 12.94
N GLU A 146 -14.90 -0.70 12.41
CA GLU A 146 -15.13 -1.90 13.23
C GLU A 146 -13.94 -2.85 13.21
N LYS A 147 -13.32 -3.02 12.05
CA LYS A 147 -12.20 -3.94 11.85
C LYS A 147 -11.20 -3.39 10.87
N ILE A 148 -9.94 -3.71 11.14
CA ILE A 148 -8.83 -3.51 10.21
C ILE A 148 -8.18 -4.88 10.06
N LYS A 149 -8.03 -5.35 8.81
CA LYS A 149 -7.41 -6.63 8.49
C LYS A 149 -6.24 -6.39 7.56
N PHE A 150 -5.09 -6.99 7.86
CA PHE A 150 -3.92 -6.97 6.99
C PHE A 150 -3.99 -8.11 5.98
N GLU A 151 -3.47 -7.88 4.77
CA GLU A 151 -3.31 -8.92 3.73
C GLU A 151 -4.64 -9.65 3.42
N TYR A 152 -5.70 -8.89 3.22
CA TYR A 152 -7.06 -9.43 3.15
C TYR A 152 -7.47 -9.81 1.73
N SER A 153 -8.04 -11.02 1.60
CA SER A 153 -8.75 -11.47 0.41
C SER A 153 -10.07 -12.11 0.87
N PRO A 154 -11.21 -11.80 0.22
CA PRO A 154 -12.51 -12.38 0.58
C PRO A 154 -12.61 -13.88 0.22
N GLY A 155 -11.72 -14.36 -0.66
CA GLY A 155 -11.67 -15.74 -1.12
C GLY A 155 -10.55 -15.90 -2.14
N ARG A 156 -9.34 -16.23 -1.67
CA ARG A 156 -8.18 -16.31 -2.57
C ARG A 156 -8.35 -17.47 -3.55
N ARG A 157 -8.24 -17.18 -4.85
CA ARG A 157 -8.52 -18.07 -5.98
C ARG A 157 -9.99 -18.50 -6.12
N ASP A 158 -10.89 -17.94 -5.33
CA ASP A 158 -12.31 -18.23 -5.46
C ASP A 158 -12.86 -17.54 -6.71
N PRO A 159 -13.43 -18.29 -7.69
CA PRO A 159 -14.02 -17.72 -8.90
C PRO A 159 -15.22 -16.82 -8.61
N LYS A 160 -15.87 -16.94 -7.43
CA LYS A 160 -16.89 -16.01 -6.96
C LYS A 160 -16.38 -14.56 -6.97
N TYR A 161 -15.11 -14.33 -6.63
CA TYR A 161 -14.52 -12.98 -6.69
C TYR A 161 -13.76 -12.78 -7.99
N LEU A 162 -12.44 -12.91 -7.98
CA LEU A 162 -11.58 -12.74 -9.16
C LEU A 162 -10.92 -14.03 -9.65
N GLY A 163 -11.11 -15.15 -8.94
CA GLY A 163 -10.47 -16.42 -9.29
C GLY A 163 -8.94 -16.38 -9.21
N ASP A 164 -8.36 -15.38 -8.53
CA ASP A 164 -6.91 -15.21 -8.47
C ASP A 164 -6.39 -14.87 -7.08
N ARG A 165 -5.09 -14.55 -6.98
CA ARG A 165 -4.42 -14.33 -5.71
C ARG A 165 -4.43 -12.87 -5.24
N THR A 166 -5.26 -12.01 -5.83
CA THR A 166 -5.36 -10.59 -5.45
C THR A 166 -5.85 -10.46 -4.01
N ALA A 167 -5.27 -9.52 -3.27
CA ALA A 167 -5.57 -9.21 -1.89
C ALA A 167 -5.28 -7.72 -1.67
N PHE A 168 -5.99 -7.09 -0.73
CA PHE A 168 -5.66 -5.75 -0.27
C PHE A 168 -4.58 -5.82 0.81
N ASP A 169 -3.68 -4.83 0.82
CA ASP A 169 -2.75 -4.65 1.92
C ASP A 169 -3.51 -4.41 3.24
N ILE A 170 -4.58 -3.60 3.21
CA ILE A 170 -5.50 -3.38 4.33
C ILE A 170 -6.95 -3.51 3.87
N PHE A 171 -7.80 -4.08 4.71
CA PHE A 171 -9.24 -4.03 4.57
C PHE A 171 -9.88 -3.46 5.82
N VAL A 172 -10.64 -2.39 5.66
CA VAL A 172 -11.34 -1.71 6.77
C VAL A 172 -12.84 -1.96 6.62
N GLU A 173 -13.45 -2.60 7.61
CA GLU A 173 -14.92 -2.71 7.74
C GLU A 173 -15.43 -1.55 8.60
N PHE A 174 -16.53 -0.93 8.19
CA PHE A 174 -17.14 0.18 8.91
C PHE A 174 -18.67 0.14 8.86
N THR A 175 -19.31 0.75 9.86
CA THR A 175 -20.70 1.19 9.75
C THR A 175 -20.72 2.57 9.11
N ALA A 176 -21.57 2.74 8.10
CA ALA A 176 -21.75 3.99 7.38
C ALA A 176 -22.71 4.94 8.09
N THR A 177 -22.78 6.19 7.62
CA THR A 177 -23.65 7.24 8.16
C THR A 177 -25.14 6.93 8.03
N ASP A 178 -25.53 6.16 7.01
CA ASP A 178 -26.87 5.62 6.81
C ASP A 178 -27.18 4.36 7.66
N GLY A 179 -26.21 3.87 8.43
CA GLY A 179 -26.33 2.67 9.27
C GLY A 179 -26.01 1.36 8.55
N GLU A 180 -25.79 1.39 7.23
CA GLU A 180 -25.42 0.21 6.45
C GLU A 180 -23.95 -0.15 6.65
N LYS A 181 -23.60 -1.41 6.36
CA LYS A 181 -22.22 -1.85 6.40
C LYS A 181 -21.48 -1.43 5.14
N GLY A 182 -20.23 -1.01 5.34
CA GLY A 182 -19.32 -0.68 4.28
C GLY A 182 -17.92 -1.23 4.49
N PHE A 183 -17.12 -1.14 3.42
CA PHE A 183 -15.70 -1.44 3.49
C PHE A 183 -14.87 -0.52 2.59
N THR A 184 -13.58 -0.41 2.90
CA THR A 184 -12.57 0.04 1.94
C THR A 184 -11.42 -0.95 1.90
N GLY A 185 -11.10 -1.44 0.69
CA GLY A 185 -9.86 -2.14 0.40
C GLY A 185 -8.78 -1.12 0.06
N ILE A 186 -7.61 -1.24 0.68
CA ILE A 186 -6.51 -0.28 0.53
C ILE A 186 -5.29 -1.01 -0.02
N GLU A 187 -4.73 -0.50 -1.11
CA GLU A 187 -3.43 -0.89 -1.65
C GLU A 187 -2.42 0.21 -1.33
N VAL A 188 -1.25 -0.17 -0.81
CA VAL A 188 -0.18 0.76 -0.46
C VAL A 188 0.99 0.60 -1.43
N LYS A 189 1.30 1.68 -2.15
CA LYS A 189 2.50 1.77 -3.00
C LYS A 189 3.46 2.82 -2.49
N TYR A 190 4.66 2.40 -2.10
CA TYR A 190 5.66 3.30 -1.55
C TYR A 190 6.80 3.58 -2.53
N ALA A 191 7.78 2.69 -2.57
CA ALA A 191 9.03 2.86 -3.33
C ALA A 191 9.14 1.83 -4.46
N GLU A 192 8.20 0.89 -4.56
CA GLU A 192 8.11 -0.09 -5.63
C GLU A 192 7.87 0.60 -6.97
N THR A 193 8.57 0.12 -8.00
CA THR A 193 8.27 0.53 -9.37
C THR A 193 6.95 -0.12 -9.79
N ILE A 194 6.06 0.67 -10.43
CA ILE A 194 4.83 0.13 -11.03
C ILE A 194 5.20 -0.57 -12.33
N ILE A 195 5.65 -1.83 -12.22
CA ILE A 195 6.01 -2.68 -13.35
C ILE A 195 4.90 -3.70 -13.56
N ASN A 196 4.42 -3.78 -14.79
CA ASN A 196 3.62 -4.92 -15.21
C ASN A 196 4.49 -6.18 -15.23
N LYS A 197 4.17 -7.13 -14.35
CA LYS A 197 4.58 -8.51 -14.59
C LYS A 197 3.60 -9.10 -15.61
N PRO A 198 4.08 -9.71 -16.72
CA PRO A 198 3.18 -10.38 -17.64
C PRO A 198 2.38 -11.44 -16.89
N LEU A 199 1.10 -11.58 -17.23
CA LEU A 199 0.17 -12.55 -16.62
C LEU A 199 0.58 -14.02 -16.85
N ALA A 200 1.69 -14.29 -17.54
CA ALA A 200 1.87 -15.47 -18.38
C ALA A 200 2.84 -16.56 -17.88
N LYS A 201 3.55 -16.40 -16.75
CA LYS A 201 4.52 -17.45 -16.37
C LYS A 201 3.80 -18.70 -15.83
N GLY A 202 3.78 -19.77 -16.63
CA GLY A 202 3.28 -21.09 -16.25
C GLY A 202 1.75 -21.24 -16.28
N LYS A 203 1.05 -20.44 -17.09
CA LYS A 203 -0.40 -20.54 -17.30
C LYS A 203 -0.72 -20.88 -18.75
N THR A 204 -1.77 -21.66 -18.97
CA THR A 204 -2.29 -21.94 -20.32
C THR A 204 -3.01 -20.71 -20.88
N GLU A 205 -3.12 -20.61 -22.21
CA GLU A 205 -3.90 -19.54 -22.84
C GLU A 205 -5.38 -19.57 -22.42
N GLU A 206 -5.91 -20.76 -22.14
CA GLU A 206 -7.27 -20.92 -21.63
C GLU A 206 -7.42 -20.34 -20.22
N GLU A 207 -6.50 -20.65 -19.30
CA GLU A 207 -6.52 -20.07 -17.94
C GLU A 207 -6.39 -18.55 -17.98
N LEU A 208 -5.58 -18.03 -18.91
CA LEU A 208 -5.45 -16.58 -19.12
C LEU A 208 -6.74 -15.98 -19.70
N ARG A 209 -7.41 -16.68 -20.62
CA ARG A 209 -8.69 -16.26 -21.20
C ARG A 209 -9.79 -16.21 -20.13
N LEU A 210 -10.02 -17.30 -19.41
CA LEU A 210 -11.04 -17.39 -18.36
C LEU A 210 -10.85 -16.30 -17.29
N LYS A 211 -9.59 -16.05 -16.92
CA LYS A 211 -9.25 -14.98 -15.99
C LYS A 211 -9.59 -13.58 -16.53
N ARG A 212 -9.29 -13.32 -17.81
CA ARG A 212 -9.66 -12.05 -18.47
C ARG A 212 -11.18 -11.89 -18.57
N GLU A 213 -11.90 -12.98 -18.81
CA GLU A 213 -13.38 -12.98 -18.86
C GLU A 213 -13.98 -12.62 -17.51
N ARG A 214 -13.50 -13.21 -16.41
CA ARG A 214 -14.00 -12.85 -15.07
C ARG A 214 -13.76 -11.37 -14.75
N TYR A 215 -12.59 -10.83 -15.14
CA TYR A 215 -12.31 -9.42 -14.96
C TYR A 215 -13.25 -8.53 -15.75
N GLN A 216 -13.54 -8.92 -16.99
CA GLN A 216 -14.46 -8.18 -17.86
C GLN A 216 -15.89 -8.24 -17.31
N GLU A 217 -16.33 -9.39 -16.79
CA GLU A 217 -17.65 -9.54 -16.19
C GLU A 217 -17.84 -8.58 -14.99
N VAL A 218 -16.90 -8.56 -14.05
CA VAL A 218 -16.95 -7.66 -12.89
C VAL A 218 -16.90 -6.19 -13.34
N ALA A 219 -16.07 -5.88 -14.33
CA ALA A 219 -15.95 -4.53 -14.90
C ALA A 219 -17.25 -4.09 -15.58
N ASP A 220 -17.88 -4.94 -16.38
CA ASP A 220 -19.12 -4.63 -17.08
C ASP A 220 -20.27 -4.47 -16.09
N LYS A 221 -20.40 -5.36 -15.09
CA LYS A 221 -21.38 -5.24 -14.00
C LYS A 221 -21.22 -3.96 -13.17
N SER A 222 -19.99 -3.46 -12.99
CA SER A 222 -19.75 -2.20 -12.30
C SER A 222 -20.28 -0.99 -13.06
N GLY A 223 -20.33 -1.05 -14.40
CA GLY A 223 -20.82 0.03 -15.25
C GLY A 223 -19.94 1.29 -15.30
N ILE A 224 -18.80 1.35 -14.59
CA ILE A 224 -18.02 2.58 -14.44
C ILE A 224 -16.96 2.79 -15.51
N PHE A 225 -16.57 1.76 -16.26
CA PHE A 225 -15.47 1.82 -17.23
C PHE A 225 -15.97 2.17 -18.63
N LYS A 226 -15.17 2.97 -19.35
CA LYS A 226 -15.37 3.27 -20.77
C LYS A 226 -15.25 2.01 -21.63
N GLU A 227 -16.10 1.92 -22.64
CA GLU A 227 -16.27 0.71 -23.47
C GLU A 227 -15.31 0.67 -24.66
N GLU A 228 -14.68 1.79 -25.00
CA GLU A 228 -13.77 1.85 -26.15
C GLU A 228 -12.60 0.88 -25.97
N LYS A 229 -12.35 0.07 -27.02
CA LYS A 229 -11.32 -0.99 -27.05
C LYS A 229 -9.97 -0.53 -26.50
N LYS A 230 -9.56 0.72 -26.77
CA LYS A 230 -8.31 1.30 -26.29
C LYS A 230 -8.19 1.24 -24.76
N TYR A 231 -9.26 1.50 -24.01
CA TYR A 231 -9.24 1.46 -22.54
C TYR A 231 -9.20 0.02 -22.03
N ARG A 232 -9.92 -0.90 -22.67
CA ARG A 232 -9.83 -2.34 -22.35
C ARG A 232 -8.41 -2.86 -22.55
N THR A 233 -7.76 -2.51 -23.66
CA THR A 233 -6.34 -2.83 -23.92
C THR A 233 -5.43 -2.20 -22.87
N GLU A 234 -5.65 -0.92 -22.53
CA GLU A 234 -4.86 -0.20 -21.54
C GLU A 234 -4.93 -0.86 -20.14
N LEU A 235 -6.13 -1.26 -19.71
CA LEU A 235 -6.39 -1.92 -18.43
C LEU A 235 -5.77 -3.31 -18.34
N LEU A 236 -5.69 -4.05 -19.46
CA LEU A 236 -5.15 -5.41 -19.49
C LEU A 236 -3.62 -5.44 -19.58
N PHE A 237 -3.02 -4.51 -20.32
CA PHE A 237 -1.63 -4.65 -20.77
C PHE A 237 -0.69 -3.54 -20.30
N SER A 238 -1.20 -2.47 -19.68
CA SER A 238 -0.37 -1.37 -19.18
C SER A 238 -0.19 -1.39 -17.66
N ASN A 239 0.75 -0.59 -17.15
CA ASN A 239 1.13 -0.53 -15.73
C ASN A 239 -0.01 -0.16 -14.76
N ILE A 240 -1.20 0.20 -15.27
CA ILE A 240 -2.41 0.41 -14.44
C ILE A 240 -3.17 -0.90 -14.18
N HIS A 241 -2.74 -2.04 -14.75
CA HIS A 241 -3.42 -3.32 -14.62
C HIS A 241 -3.53 -3.81 -13.18
N GLN A 242 -2.51 -3.57 -12.34
CA GLN A 242 -2.58 -3.88 -10.91
C GLN A 242 -3.66 -3.03 -10.23
N ILE A 243 -3.65 -1.71 -10.44
CA ILE A 243 -4.66 -0.80 -9.89
C ILE A 243 -6.06 -1.27 -10.29
N TRP A 244 -6.25 -1.64 -11.56
CA TRP A 244 -7.52 -2.17 -12.04
C TRP A 244 -7.93 -3.46 -11.35
N ARG A 245 -7.01 -4.43 -11.21
CA ARG A 245 -7.30 -5.71 -10.55
C ARG A 245 -7.72 -5.53 -9.09
N ASP A 246 -7.01 -4.69 -8.36
CA ASP A 246 -7.33 -4.42 -6.95
C ASP A 246 -8.69 -3.71 -6.84
N HIS A 247 -8.98 -2.79 -7.77
CA HIS A 247 -10.31 -2.15 -7.85
C HIS A 247 -11.42 -3.15 -8.20
N LEU A 248 -11.18 -4.06 -9.15
CA LEU A 248 -12.13 -5.13 -9.48
C LEU A 248 -12.35 -6.07 -8.29
N LEU A 249 -11.36 -6.27 -7.43
CA LEU A 249 -11.56 -7.07 -6.23
C LEU A 249 -12.59 -6.40 -5.32
N ALA A 250 -12.51 -5.07 -5.15
CA ALA A 250 -13.50 -4.32 -4.36
C ALA A 250 -14.89 -4.41 -4.99
N TRP A 251 -14.99 -4.22 -6.31
CA TRP A 251 -16.27 -4.38 -7.02
C TRP A 251 -16.84 -5.80 -6.90
N SER A 252 -16.00 -6.82 -6.99
CA SER A 252 -16.45 -8.21 -6.85
C SER A 252 -17.00 -8.49 -5.46
N ILE A 253 -16.40 -7.97 -4.39
CA ILE A 253 -16.96 -8.09 -3.03
C ILE A 253 -18.32 -7.38 -2.96
N LEU A 254 -18.42 -6.16 -3.48
CA LEU A 254 -19.66 -5.39 -3.43
C LEU A 254 -20.80 -6.05 -4.24
N GLN A 255 -20.49 -6.69 -5.36
CA GLN A 255 -21.45 -7.40 -6.20
C GLN A 255 -21.92 -8.72 -5.56
N GLU A 256 -21.02 -9.42 -4.88
CA GLU A 256 -21.22 -10.81 -4.43
C GLU A 256 -21.55 -10.96 -2.94
N GLU A 257 -21.30 -9.92 -2.15
CA GLU A 257 -21.67 -9.78 -0.73
C GLU A 257 -22.60 -8.56 -0.53
N ASN A 258 -23.46 -8.25 -1.51
CA ASN A 258 -24.37 -7.08 -1.49
C ASN A 258 -25.42 -7.11 -0.36
N ASP A 259 -25.73 -8.30 0.17
CA ASP A 259 -26.56 -8.47 1.38
C ASP A 259 -25.82 -8.02 2.65
N LYS A 260 -24.48 -8.08 2.62
CA LYS A 260 -23.63 -7.71 3.75
C LYS A 260 -23.08 -6.30 3.63
N TYR A 261 -22.68 -5.85 2.45
CA TYR A 261 -22.10 -4.52 2.24
C TYR A 261 -22.90 -3.71 1.23
N LYS A 262 -23.35 -2.52 1.62
CA LYS A 262 -23.94 -1.54 0.69
C LYS A 262 -22.91 -0.55 0.15
N HIS A 263 -21.80 -0.39 0.86
CA HIS A 263 -20.72 0.51 0.48
C HIS A 263 -19.41 -0.26 0.29
N GLY A 264 -18.80 -0.15 -0.88
CA GLY A 264 -17.47 -0.70 -1.15
C GLY A 264 -16.61 0.35 -1.84
N LEU A 265 -15.38 0.52 -1.39
CA LEU A 265 -14.43 1.48 -1.97
C LEU A 265 -13.06 0.83 -2.18
N TYR A 266 -12.31 1.36 -3.15
CA TYR A 266 -10.90 1.04 -3.32
C TYR A 266 -10.05 2.29 -3.12
N MET A 267 -9.20 2.28 -2.09
CA MET A 267 -8.26 3.35 -1.78
C MET A 267 -6.85 2.96 -2.26
N PHE A 268 -6.20 3.86 -3.01
CA PHE A 268 -4.82 3.67 -3.45
C PHE A 268 -3.94 4.68 -2.72
N LEU A 269 -3.13 4.18 -1.78
CA LEU A 269 -2.31 4.99 -0.90
C LEU A 269 -0.87 5.11 -1.44
N TYR A 270 -0.37 6.33 -1.63
CA TYR A 270 0.95 6.57 -2.21
C TYR A 270 1.63 7.86 -1.71
N PRO A 271 2.97 7.98 -1.77
CA PRO A 271 3.66 9.25 -1.49
C PRO A 271 3.33 10.31 -2.55
N LYS A 272 3.03 11.55 -2.12
CA LYS A 272 2.68 12.66 -3.04
C LYS A 272 3.74 12.93 -4.11
N ASP A 273 5.01 12.69 -3.78
CA ASP A 273 6.18 12.93 -4.63
C ASP A 273 6.58 11.71 -5.48
N ASN A 274 5.88 10.58 -5.33
CA ASN A 274 6.05 9.43 -6.23
C ASN A 274 5.31 9.69 -7.55
N ILE A 275 5.99 10.32 -8.49
CA ILE A 275 5.45 10.68 -9.81
C ILE A 275 4.99 9.47 -10.62
N GLN A 276 5.56 8.28 -10.43
CA GLN A 276 5.09 7.08 -11.14
C GLN A 276 3.68 6.70 -10.71
N CYS A 277 3.41 6.73 -9.40
CA CYS A 277 2.06 6.53 -8.86
C CYS A 277 1.09 7.59 -9.39
N PHE A 278 1.46 8.87 -9.30
CA PHE A 278 0.63 9.96 -9.81
C PHE A 278 0.27 9.79 -11.30
N ARG A 279 1.24 9.40 -12.14
CA ARG A 279 1.02 9.15 -13.57
C ARG A 279 0.12 7.94 -13.81
N ALA A 280 0.30 6.86 -13.06
CA ALA A 280 -0.55 5.67 -13.16
C ALA A 280 -1.99 5.96 -12.76
N ILE A 281 -2.21 6.68 -11.65
CA ILE A 281 -3.51 7.16 -11.19
C ILE A 281 -4.17 8.06 -12.25
N SER A 282 -3.43 9.07 -12.73
CA SER A 282 -3.93 10.00 -13.77
C SER A 282 -4.33 9.29 -15.06
N LYS A 283 -3.66 8.19 -15.38
CA LYS A 283 -3.97 7.35 -16.53
C LYS A 283 -5.17 6.45 -16.26
N TYR A 284 -5.27 5.90 -15.05
CA TYR A 284 -6.38 5.06 -14.63
C TYR A 284 -7.71 5.81 -14.56
N LEU A 285 -7.72 7.04 -14.02
CA LEU A 285 -8.92 7.90 -13.97
C LEU A 285 -9.54 8.15 -15.36
N LYS A 286 -8.71 8.23 -16.42
CA LYS A 286 -9.19 8.42 -17.80
C LYS A 286 -10.01 7.24 -18.33
N THR A 287 -9.91 6.06 -17.69
CA THR A 287 -10.64 4.86 -18.08
C THR A 287 -12.10 4.86 -17.61
N PHE A 288 -12.49 5.75 -16.70
CA PHE A 288 -13.85 5.83 -16.18
C PHE A 288 -14.79 6.64 -17.08
N LYS A 289 -16.08 6.27 -17.10
CA LYS A 289 -17.16 7.01 -17.78
C LYS A 289 -17.37 8.39 -17.15
N LYS A 290 -17.26 8.47 -15.82
CA LYS A 290 -17.38 9.70 -15.03
C LYS A 290 -16.19 9.86 -14.10
N ASP A 291 -15.65 11.09 -14.04
CA ASP A 291 -14.60 11.47 -13.09
C ASP A 291 -15.26 11.94 -11.78
N ASP A 292 -15.84 10.97 -11.06
CA ASP A 292 -16.59 11.18 -9.82
C ASP A 292 -16.34 10.00 -8.87
N GLU A 293 -15.67 10.26 -7.75
CA GLU A 293 -15.26 9.23 -6.76
C GLU A 293 -16.45 8.55 -6.09
N GLN A 294 -17.61 9.19 -6.00
CA GLN A 294 -18.82 8.56 -5.47
C GLN A 294 -19.38 7.51 -6.44
N VAL A 295 -19.20 7.74 -7.74
CA VAL A 295 -19.63 6.81 -8.79
C VAL A 295 -18.59 5.73 -9.02
N ASN A 296 -17.32 6.11 -9.23
CA ASN A 296 -16.27 5.19 -9.60
C ASN A 296 -15.68 4.42 -8.40
N ARG A 297 -15.90 4.89 -7.16
CA ARG A 297 -15.46 4.25 -5.91
C ARG A 297 -13.94 4.07 -5.77
N PHE A 298 -13.16 4.84 -6.52
CA PHE A 298 -11.69 4.85 -6.49
C PHE A 298 -11.16 6.11 -5.81
N TYR A 299 -10.40 5.93 -4.72
CA TYR A 299 -9.92 7.02 -3.86
C TYR A 299 -8.38 7.04 -3.82
N PRO A 300 -7.71 7.81 -4.68
CA PRO A 300 -6.27 8.03 -4.56
C PRO A 300 -5.96 8.95 -3.36
N VAL A 301 -5.27 8.42 -2.36
CA VAL A 301 -4.94 9.15 -1.12
C VAL A 301 -3.42 9.23 -0.96
N THR A 302 -2.90 10.35 -0.45
CA THR A 302 -1.46 10.45 -0.18
C THR A 302 -1.12 10.02 1.24
N ILE A 303 0.04 9.36 1.44
CA ILE A 303 0.51 8.99 2.78
C ILE A 303 0.65 10.25 3.65
N GLU A 304 1.09 11.36 3.05
CA GLU A 304 1.22 12.65 3.73
C GLU A 304 -0.13 13.18 4.24
N SER A 305 -1.24 12.99 3.52
CA SER A 305 -2.55 13.45 4.00
C SER A 305 -3.04 12.62 5.19
N VAL A 306 -2.81 11.29 5.15
CA VAL A 306 -3.09 10.39 6.28
C VAL A 306 -2.31 10.81 7.53
N ILE A 307 -1.00 11.03 7.39
CA ILE A 307 -0.15 11.46 8.51
C ILE A 307 -0.55 12.84 9.03
N ASN A 308 -0.88 13.79 8.15
CA ASN A 308 -1.36 15.10 8.56
C ASN A 308 -2.68 14.99 9.36
N ILE A 309 -3.62 14.17 8.93
CA ILE A 309 -4.86 13.90 9.69
C ILE A 309 -4.51 13.28 11.05
N LEU A 310 -3.71 12.23 11.07
CA LEU A 310 -3.33 11.53 12.29
C LEU A 310 -2.65 12.46 13.29
N LYS A 311 -1.75 13.34 12.86
CA LYS A 311 -1.12 14.35 13.73
C LYS A 311 -2.13 15.26 14.44
N ASN A 312 -3.17 15.68 13.71
CA ASN A 312 -4.19 16.61 14.22
C ASN A 312 -5.35 15.93 14.97
N ILE A 313 -5.41 14.60 14.97
CA ILE A 313 -6.37 13.86 15.81
C ILE A 313 -5.89 13.88 17.26
N PRO A 314 -6.74 14.29 18.23
CA PRO A 314 -6.45 14.12 19.65
C PRO A 314 -6.29 12.64 19.99
N LYS A 315 -5.16 12.31 20.61
CA LYS A 315 -4.81 10.93 20.99
C LYS A 315 -4.69 10.80 22.50
N ARG A 316 -4.78 9.57 23.00
CA ARG A 316 -4.47 9.28 24.40
C ARG A 316 -2.97 9.50 24.65
N ARG A 317 -2.61 9.79 25.91
CA ARG A 317 -1.22 10.01 26.33
C ARG A 317 -0.38 8.78 25.95
N GLY A 318 0.68 8.99 25.17
CA GLY A 318 1.57 7.92 24.68
C GLY A 318 1.34 7.50 23.22
N ASP A 319 0.16 7.75 22.65
CA ASP A 319 -0.19 7.33 21.28
C ASP A 319 0.31 8.31 20.18
N ALA A 320 1.02 9.38 20.54
CA ALA A 320 1.46 10.42 19.59
C ALA A 320 2.77 10.10 18.87
N LYS A 321 3.69 9.42 19.55
CA LYS A 321 5.08 9.27 19.08
C LYS A 321 5.19 8.43 17.80
N TRP A 322 4.38 7.40 17.64
CA TRP A 322 4.47 6.50 16.47
C TRP A 322 4.20 7.23 15.14
N VAL A 323 3.32 8.25 15.14
CA VAL A 323 3.02 9.04 13.94
C VAL A 323 4.22 9.89 13.53
N GLU A 324 4.92 10.47 14.51
CA GLU A 324 6.15 11.24 14.30
C GLU A 324 7.29 10.32 13.84
N ASP A 325 7.46 9.16 14.48
CA ASP A 325 8.46 8.17 14.10
C ASP A 325 8.19 7.63 12.68
N PHE A 326 6.92 7.42 12.31
CA PHE A 326 6.52 7.04 10.96
C PHE A 326 6.90 8.11 9.95
N GLU A 327 6.52 9.37 10.19
CA GLU A 327 6.83 10.46 9.27
C GLU A 327 8.35 10.64 9.12
N ASN A 328 9.09 10.63 10.23
CA ASN A 328 10.53 10.74 10.25
C ASN A 328 11.20 9.62 9.45
N ARG A 329 10.66 8.41 9.53
CA ARG A 329 11.22 7.27 8.81
C ARG A 329 10.84 7.23 7.34
N TYR A 330 9.62 7.59 6.95
CA TYR A 330 9.11 7.33 5.61
C TYR A 330 8.93 8.57 4.72
N LEU A 331 8.81 9.77 5.30
CA LEU A 331 8.39 10.98 4.57
C LEU A 331 9.29 12.21 4.82
N ASN A 332 10.07 12.23 5.91
CA ASN A 332 10.90 13.37 6.27
C ASN A 332 12.22 13.40 5.47
N PHE A 333 12.12 13.80 4.20
CA PHE A 333 13.27 13.94 3.30
C PHE A 333 14.17 15.16 3.59
N GLU A 334 13.79 16.05 4.52
CA GLU A 334 14.68 17.16 4.94
C GLU A 334 15.96 16.62 5.60
N GLN A 335 15.89 15.45 6.26
CA GLN A 335 17.07 14.74 6.81
C GLN A 335 18.16 14.43 5.76
N ILE A 336 17.80 14.41 4.47
CA ILE A 336 18.77 14.24 3.38
C ILE A 336 19.39 15.58 2.99
N LYS A 337 18.60 16.66 3.00
CA LYS A 337 19.10 18.00 2.64
C LYS A 337 20.16 18.49 3.61
N ASP A 338 20.04 18.13 4.88
CA ASP A 338 21.05 18.45 5.91
C ASP A 338 22.42 17.77 5.65
N LEU A 339 22.47 16.80 4.73
CA LEU A 339 23.66 16.04 4.35
C LEU A 339 24.20 16.37 2.95
N THR A 340 23.50 17.20 2.17
CA THR A 340 23.84 17.57 0.78
C THR A 340 24.16 19.05 0.67
#